data_AF-A0A194QP72-F1
#
_entry.id   AF-A0A194QP72-F1
#
_cell.length_a   1.000
_cell.length_b   1.000
_cell.length_c   1.000
_cell.angle_alpha   90.00
_cell.angle_beta   90.00
_cell.angle_gamma   90.00
#
_symmetry.space_group_name_H-M   'P 1'
#
loop_
_entity.id
_entity.type
_entity.pdbx_description
1 polymer ?
#
loop_
_entity_poly.entity_id
_entity_poly.type
_entity_poly.pdbx_seq_one_letter_code
_entity_poly.pdbx_strand_id
1 'polypeptide(L)' 'MGLNEDQKKQFWDMLRKGTALDKIIEPNEVADLVLYLASDKAKSITGSSYVIDSGVLLKGIMDA' A
#
# COMPACT_ATOMS: atom_id res chain seq x y z
N MET A 1 -7.08 -18.36 -5.21
CA MET A 1 -7.93 -18.00 -6.37
C MET A 1 -7.37 -18.69 -7.60
N GLY A 2 -8.20 -19.38 -8.38
CA GLY A 2 -7.77 -20.19 -9.54
C GLY A 2 -7.48 -19.35 -10.80
N LEU A 3 -6.64 -18.33 -10.69
CA LEU A 3 -6.20 -17.54 -11.83
C LEU A 3 -4.98 -18.19 -12.50
N ASN A 4 -4.95 -18.18 -13.83
CA ASN A 4 -3.73 -18.51 -14.57
C ASN A 4 -2.69 -17.37 -14.45
N GLU A 5 -1.45 -17.61 -14.90
CA GLU A 5 -0.35 -16.65 -14.71
C GLU A 5 -0.59 -15.30 -15.41
N ASP A 6 -1.18 -15.31 -16.60
CA ASP A 6 -1.49 -14.07 -17.33
C ASP A 6 -2.55 -13.24 -16.62
N GLN A 7 -3.58 -13.89 -16.09
CA GLN A 7 -4.62 -13.25 -15.29
C GLN A 7 -4.06 -12.67 -13.99
N LYS A 8 -3.12 -13.36 -13.33
CA LYS A 8 -2.43 -12.81 -12.14
C LYS A 8 -1.65 -11.55 -12.49
N LYS A 9 -0.91 -11.56 -13.60
CA LYS A 9 -0.13 -10.39 -14.03
C LYS A 9 -1.02 -9.20 -14.32
N GLN A 10 -2.10 -9.40 -15.08
CA GLN A 10 -3.08 -8.35 -15.37
C GLN A 10 -3.74 -7.80 -14.09
N PHE A 11 -4.05 -8.69 -13.15
CA PHE A 11 -4.61 -8.29 -11.86
C PHE A 11 -3.63 -7.41 -11.06
N TRP A 12 -2.36 -7.80 -10.97
CA TRP A 12 -1.33 -6.99 -10.30
C TRP A 12 -1.10 -5.65 -11.00
N ASP A 13 -1.11 -5.62 -12.34
CA ASP A 13 -0.98 -4.37 -13.09
C ASP A 13 -2.18 -3.43 -12.88
N MET A 14 -3.39 -3.96 -12.80
CA MET A 14 -4.59 -3.19 -12.46
C MET A 14 -4.47 -2.58 -11.06
N LEU A 15 -4.07 -3.38 -10.06
CA LEU A 15 -3.87 -2.88 -8.69
C LEU A 15 -2.80 -1.78 -8.64
N ARG A 16 -1.68 -1.97 -9.35
CA ARG A 16 -0.59 -1.00 -9.44
C ARG A 16 -1.08 0.34 -9.99
N LYS A 17 -1.84 0.31 -11.09
CA LYS A 17 -2.43 1.50 -11.71
C LYS A 17 -3.46 2.19 -10.81
N GLY A 18 -4.15 1.45 -9.95
CA GLY A 18 -5.07 2.01 -8.95
C GLY A 18 -4.37 2.76 -7.81
N THR A 19 -3.04 2.67 -7.72
CA THR A 19 -2.26 3.42 -6.73
C THR A 19 -1.88 4.81 -7.26
N ALA A 20 -1.77 5.80 -6.38
CA ALA A 20 -1.29 7.13 -6.75
C ALA A 20 0.21 7.15 -7.10
N LEU A 21 0.98 6.22 -6.53
CA LEU A 21 2.43 6.12 -6.72
C LEU A 21 2.86 5.12 -7.80
N ASP A 22 1.89 4.56 -8.54
CA ASP A 22 2.09 3.56 -9.60
C ASP A 22 2.94 2.34 -9.20
N LYS A 23 2.84 1.92 -7.92
CA LYS A 23 3.58 0.80 -7.35
C LYS A 23 2.77 0.00 -6.32
N ILE A 24 3.05 -1.30 -6.26
CA ILE A 24 2.64 -2.17 -5.15
C ILE A 24 3.68 -2.03 -4.04
N ILE A 25 3.23 -1.88 -2.79
CA ILE A 25 4.15 -1.82 -1.65
C ILE A 25 4.70 -3.20 -1.32
N GLU A 26 5.91 -3.20 -0.79
CA GLU A 26 6.52 -4.40 -0.22
C GLU A 26 6.29 -4.49 1.29
N PRO A 27 6.32 -5.70 1.89
CA PRO A 27 6.12 -5.88 3.34
C PRO A 27 7.08 -5.04 4.21
N ASN A 28 8.30 -4.81 3.73
CA ASN A 28 9.30 -4.01 4.44
C ASN A 28 8.87 -2.55 4.60
N GLU A 29 8.09 -1.98 3.67
CA GLU A 29 7.62 -0.60 3.78
C GLU A 29 6.62 -0.45 4.94
N VAL A 30 5.80 -1.47 5.20
CA VAL A 30 4.92 -1.52 6.38
C VAL A 30 5.76 -1.66 7.65
N ALA A 31 6.80 -2.51 7.63
CA ALA A 31 7.71 -2.66 8.76
C ALA A 31 8.45 -1.37 9.10
N ASP A 32 8.88 -0.60 8.09
CA ASP A 32 9.55 0.69 8.27
C ASP A 32 8.62 1.73 8.90
N LEU A 33 7.33 1.78 8.50
CA LEU A 33 6.34 2.63 9.16
C LEU A 33 6.16 2.23 10.63
N VAL A 34 6.03 0.92 10.91
CA VAL A 34 5.89 0.42 12.28
C VAL A 34 7.13 0.76 13.12
N LEU A 35 8.33 0.60 12.55
CA LEU A 35 9.59 0.96 13.20
C LEU A 35 9.65 2.45 13.54
N TYR A 36 9.22 3.32 12.62
CA TYR A 36 9.12 4.75 12.88
C TYR A 36 8.14 5.05 14.02
N LEU A 37 6.93 4.47 13.97
CA LEU A 37 5.89 4.68 14.99
C LEU A 37 6.29 4.14 16.37
N ALA A 38 7.08 3.08 16.42
CA ALA A 38 7.60 2.52 17.67
C ALA A 38 8.80 3.31 18.24
N SER A 39 9.37 4.24 17.50
CA SER A 39 10.54 5.01 17.92
C SER A 39 10.19 6.27 18.70
N ASP A 40 11.17 6.83 19.43
CA ASP A 40 11.03 8.11 20.14
C ASP A 40 10.66 9.30 19.23
N LYS A 41 10.84 9.16 17.91
CA LYS A 41 10.46 10.18 16.93
C LYS A 41 8.94 10.37 16.86
N ALA A 42 8.18 9.34 17.21
CA ALA A 42 6.72 9.34 17.19
C ALA A 42 6.08 9.57 18.57
N LYS A 43 6.85 10.00 19.59
CA LYS A 43 6.42 10.09 21.00
C LYS A 43 5.14 10.90 21.28
N SER A 44 4.74 11.79 20.36
CA SER A 44 3.53 12.62 20.50
C SER A 44 2.38 12.15 19.61
N ILE A 45 2.52 11.02 18.93
CA ILE A 45 1.49 10.40 18.10
C ILE A 45 0.72 9.39 18.95
N THR A 46 -0.59 9.57 19.09
CA THR A 46 -1.47 8.62 19.77
C THR A 46 -2.89 8.75 19.22
N GLY A 47 -3.63 7.63 19.17
CA GLY A 47 -5.02 7.58 18.69
C GLY A 47 -5.19 7.79 17.17
N SER A 48 -4.10 7.81 16.40
CA SER A 48 -4.12 8.03 14.95
C SER A 48 -4.08 6.71 14.16
N SER A 49 -4.69 6.71 12.97
CA SER A 49 -4.55 5.65 11.97
C SER A 49 -3.69 6.15 10.81
N TYR A 50 -2.75 5.32 10.34
CA TYR A 50 -1.83 5.64 9.25
C TYR A 50 -2.12 4.74 8.04
N VAL A 51 -2.43 5.35 6.90
CA VAL A 51 -2.64 4.63 5.64
C VAL A 51 -1.30 4.51 4.91
N ILE A 52 -0.92 3.28 4.55
CA ILE A 52 0.28 2.95 3.77
C ILE A 52 -0.10 1.98 2.67
N ASP A 53 -0.70 2.48 1.60
CA ASP A 53 -1.27 1.67 0.51
C ASP A 53 -0.88 2.19 -0.88
N SER A 54 0.24 2.94 -0.98
CA SER A 54 0.65 3.67 -2.20
C SER A 54 -0.43 4.62 -2.77
N GLY A 55 -1.40 5.03 -1.96
CA GLY A 55 -2.45 5.96 -2.36
C GLY A 55 -3.63 5.30 -3.07
N VAL A 56 -3.85 3.99 -2.88
CA VAL A 56 -5.05 3.30 -3.40
C VAL A 56 -6.33 3.93 -2.86
N LEU A 57 -6.37 4.28 -1.57
CA LEU A 57 -7.53 4.94 -0.97
C LEU A 57 -7.82 6.32 -1.61
N LEU A 58 -6.79 7.01 -2.11
CA LEU A 58 -6.90 8.33 -2.71
C LEU A 58 -7.32 8.27 -4.18
N LYS A 59 -6.66 7.41 -4.97
CA LYS A 59 -6.88 7.31 -6.42
C LYS A 59 -8.02 6.34 -6.76
N GLY A 60 -8.02 5.17 -6.13
CA GLY A 60 -8.99 4.11 -6.37
C GLY A 60 -8.66 3.23 -7.60
N ILE A 61 -9.23 2.03 -7.59
CA ILE A 61 -9.05 1.02 -8.66
C ILE A 61 -10.11 1.21 -9.78
N MET A 62 -11.13 2.05 -9.54
CA MET A 62 -12.22 2.29 -10.50
C MET A 62 -11.78 3.09 -11.73
N ASP A 63 -10.71 3.87 -11.61
CA ASP A 63 -10.15 4.71 -12.68
C ASP A 63 -8.88 4.12 -13.33
N ALA A 64 -8.55 2.84 -13.02
CA ALA A 64 -7.27 2.18 -13.33
C ALA A 64 -7.30 1.23 -14.53
#